data_AF-A0A2V9U339-F1
#
_entry.id   AF-A0A2V9U339-F1
#
_cell.length_a   1.000
_cell.length_b   1.000
_cell.length_c   1.000
_cell.angle_alpha   90.00
_cell.angle_beta   90.00
_cell.angle_gamma   90.00
#
_symmetry.space_group_name_H-M   'P 1'
#
loop_
_entity.id
_entity.type
_entity.pdbx_description
1 polymer ?
#
loop_
_entity_poly.entity_id
_entity_poly.type
_entity_poly.pdbx_seq_one_letter_code
_entity_poly.pdbx_strand_id
1 'polypeptide(L)'
;MLRRIAVFILLATLAFTVACTNKKVNNPLANVGSKQPDKVLFDRAMDAMKHNRFDVARITLQTLINTYPDSEYIARAKLAVADSWYAEGGSTSLAQAEAEYKDFETFFPNMPEAAEAQVKIANIHYQQMEKPDRDFTHAMRAEEEYRQVILQYPDNKKMVAEAKQRLLEVQEVIAEREYRVGRFYYLRESYPAAIARLQSLANKYPLYSKADEALFLLGQSYEGEITMVRAKKFAEVSKARMIQDLTKSAAEAYSRILTRYPLMDRVDDAKARLQALHQPVPRPTKQAIALNKREEESRRETPMYKQVIRNFSKRPDTEQAAKGGDPTLVDPPMTSATEVVQQATRAMMGTGGGADKNAVAIETVGNGAPPPSQPAPRSDAPPSDNAGAQPENSAAPPAEQPANELKPNVATDSNELKPNTPSDSNELKPNVSDNSGQTLPPPQQVNEIQPGQASQPADAQAGAKPGDSASSSSTQQKDDDETISSSKKKKKKGLKKIVPF
;
A
#
# COMPACT_ATOMS: atom_id res chain seq x y z
N MET A 1 -23.16 -15.79 73.18
CA MET A 1 -22.42 -16.78 72.35
C MET A 1 -21.31 -16.18 71.48
N LEU A 2 -21.45 -14.95 70.94
CA LEU A 2 -20.55 -14.33 69.94
C LEU A 2 -19.03 -14.52 70.16
N ARG A 3 -18.51 -14.37 71.39
CA ARG A 3 -17.06 -14.53 71.68
C ARG A 3 -16.46 -15.87 71.23
N ARG A 4 -17.24 -16.97 71.20
CA ARG A 4 -16.74 -18.27 70.70
C ARG A 4 -16.66 -18.31 69.17
N ILE A 5 -17.60 -17.66 68.47
CA ILE A 5 -17.65 -17.59 67.01
C ILE A 5 -16.44 -16.81 66.47
N ALA A 6 -16.10 -15.68 67.11
CA ALA A 6 -14.92 -14.89 66.74
C ALA A 6 -13.60 -15.70 66.82
N VAL A 7 -13.44 -16.54 67.85
CA VAL A 7 -12.27 -17.41 68.00
C VAL A 7 -12.22 -18.47 66.89
N PHE A 8 -13.35 -19.10 66.55
CA PHE A 8 -13.41 -20.08 65.45
C PHE A 8 -13.08 -19.47 64.08
N ILE A 9 -13.57 -18.25 63.79
CA ILE A 9 -13.25 -17.53 62.55
C ILE A 9 -11.74 -17.22 62.49
N LEU A 10 -11.15 -16.73 63.58
CA LEU A 10 -9.72 -16.39 63.63
C LEU A 10 -8.82 -17.63 63.46
N LEU A 11 -9.22 -18.77 64.05
CA LEU A 11 -8.54 -20.06 63.85
C LEU A 11 -8.65 -20.55 62.41
N ALA A 12 -9.82 -20.41 61.77
CA ALA A 12 -10.01 -20.76 60.37
C ALA A 12 -9.16 -19.90 59.42
N THR A 13 -9.04 -18.58 59.68
CA THR A 13 -8.16 -17.71 58.90
C THR A 13 -6.67 -18.05 59.09
N LEU A 14 -6.25 -18.42 60.29
CA LEU A 14 -4.86 -18.79 60.56
C LEU A 14 -4.49 -20.13 59.88
N ALA A 15 -5.41 -21.09 59.82
CA ALA A 15 -5.22 -22.33 59.07
C ALA A 15 -5.01 -22.08 57.56
N PHE A 16 -5.68 -21.08 56.98
CA PHE A 16 -5.51 -20.72 55.57
C PHE A 16 -4.12 -20.15 55.24
N THR A 17 -3.48 -19.44 56.18
CA THR A 17 -2.14 -18.84 55.96
C THR A 17 -0.98 -19.85 55.94
N VAL A 18 -1.17 -21.07 56.48
CA VAL A 18 -0.11 -22.11 56.53
C VAL A 18 -0.02 -22.91 55.20
N ALA A 19 -0.99 -22.73 54.28
CA ALA A 19 -1.01 -23.43 53.00
C ALA A 19 0.14 -23.07 52.03
N CYS A 20 0.80 -21.92 52.23
CA CYS A 20 1.91 -21.43 51.40
C CYS A 20 3.24 -22.16 51.67
N THR A 21 3.26 -23.49 51.54
CA THR A 21 4.48 -24.29 51.62
C THR A 21 5.29 -24.18 50.33
N ASN A 22 6.46 -23.55 50.41
CA ASN A 22 7.34 -23.33 49.27
C ASN A 22 7.98 -24.66 48.82
N LYS A 23 7.35 -25.34 47.84
CA LYS A 23 7.91 -26.55 47.21
C LYS A 23 9.20 -26.19 46.48
N LYS A 24 10.31 -26.82 46.88
CA LYS A 24 11.58 -26.78 46.13
C LYS A 24 11.31 -27.11 44.67
N VAL A 25 11.86 -26.30 43.76
CA VAL A 25 11.72 -26.49 42.31
C VAL A 25 12.62 -27.65 41.88
N ASN A 26 12.11 -28.87 42.02
CA ASN A 26 12.77 -30.06 41.51
C ASN A 26 12.89 -29.94 39.98
N ASN A 27 14.11 -29.90 39.46
CA ASN A 27 14.38 -29.82 38.03
C ASN A 27 13.79 -31.07 37.33
N PRO A 28 12.78 -30.94 36.44
CA PRO A 28 12.07 -32.09 35.86
C PRO A 28 12.93 -32.92 34.90
N LEU A 29 14.14 -32.43 34.54
CA LEU A 29 15.09 -33.15 33.70
C LEU A 29 15.93 -34.19 34.46
N ALA A 30 15.84 -34.25 35.80
CA ALA A 30 16.66 -35.14 36.61
C ALA A 30 16.33 -36.65 36.49
N ASN A 31 15.33 -37.04 35.68
CA ASN A 31 14.88 -38.43 35.57
C ASN A 31 14.20 -38.75 34.22
N VAL A 32 14.59 -38.11 33.11
CA VAL A 32 13.97 -38.31 31.78
C VAL A 32 14.39 -39.62 31.11
N GLY A 33 13.83 -40.73 31.61
CA GLY A 33 13.69 -41.98 30.86
C GLY A 33 12.56 -41.94 29.82
N SER A 34 12.44 -40.83 29.07
CA SER A 34 11.38 -40.61 28.07
C SER A 34 12.01 -40.27 26.71
N LYS A 35 11.48 -40.87 25.64
CA LYS A 35 12.20 -41.03 24.36
C LYS A 35 12.15 -39.83 23.40
N GLN A 36 11.48 -38.73 23.77
CA GLN A 36 11.34 -37.51 22.95
C GLN A 36 11.41 -36.25 23.84
N PRO A 37 12.60 -35.70 24.14
CA PRO A 37 12.75 -34.49 24.96
C PRO A 37 12.28 -33.22 24.24
N ASP A 38 12.41 -33.19 22.92
CA ASP A 38 11.88 -32.18 22.00
C ASP A 38 10.36 -32.04 22.12
N LYS A 39 9.63 -33.16 22.08
CA LYS A 39 8.17 -33.17 22.29
C LYS A 39 7.78 -32.61 23.65
N VAL A 40 8.54 -32.92 24.70
CA VAL A 40 8.29 -32.40 26.06
C VAL A 40 8.51 -30.88 26.13
N LEU A 41 9.47 -30.33 25.40
CA LEU A 41 9.63 -28.87 25.25
C LEU A 41 8.44 -28.27 24.49
N PHE A 42 8.00 -28.88 23.38
CA PHE A 42 6.87 -28.40 22.60
C PHE A 42 5.57 -28.40 23.40
N ASP A 43 5.21 -29.52 24.03
CA ASP A 43 4.00 -29.65 24.87
C ASP A 43 4.01 -28.62 26.01
N ARG A 44 5.17 -28.39 26.65
CA ARG A 44 5.35 -27.39 27.72
C ARG A 44 5.22 -25.95 27.21
N ALA A 45 5.71 -25.64 26.01
CA ALA A 45 5.53 -24.34 25.40
C ALA A 45 4.05 -24.09 25.02
N MET A 46 3.36 -25.10 24.51
CA MET A 46 1.93 -25.01 24.19
C MET A 46 1.08 -24.81 25.46
N ASP A 47 1.47 -25.42 26.58
CA ASP A 47 0.84 -25.14 27.87
C ASP A 47 1.13 -23.72 28.37
N ALA A 48 2.35 -23.22 28.20
CA ALA A 48 2.68 -21.83 28.52
C ALA A 48 1.87 -20.82 27.69
N MET A 49 1.65 -21.07 26.39
CA MET A 49 0.78 -20.23 25.55
C MET A 49 -0.68 -20.22 26.02
N LYS A 50 -1.25 -21.38 26.38
CA LYS A 50 -2.63 -21.48 26.92
C LYS A 50 -2.83 -20.67 28.20
N HIS A 51 -1.76 -20.46 28.97
CA HIS A 51 -1.75 -19.64 30.19
C HIS A 51 -1.31 -18.18 29.94
N ASN A 52 -1.25 -17.73 28.69
CA ASN A 52 -0.77 -16.40 28.26
C ASN A 52 0.65 -16.04 28.73
N ARG A 53 1.51 -17.05 28.93
CA ARG A 53 2.92 -16.88 29.35
C ARG A 53 3.84 -16.87 28.14
N PHE A 54 3.62 -15.91 27.24
CA PHE A 54 4.23 -15.89 25.91
C PHE A 54 5.77 -15.89 25.95
N ASP A 55 6.41 -15.17 26.88
CA ASP A 55 7.88 -15.22 27.06
C ASP A 55 8.39 -16.62 27.39
N VAL A 56 7.70 -17.31 28.32
CA VAL A 56 8.07 -18.68 28.72
C VAL A 56 7.85 -19.66 27.58
N ALA A 57 6.80 -19.46 26.78
CA ALA A 57 6.57 -20.23 25.56
C ALA A 57 7.70 -20.00 24.55
N ARG A 58 8.00 -18.75 24.18
CA ARG A 58 9.07 -18.38 23.25
C ARG A 58 10.43 -18.93 23.66
N ILE A 59 10.84 -18.73 24.91
CA ILE A 59 12.11 -19.26 25.41
C ILE A 59 12.15 -20.79 25.32
N THR A 60 11.04 -21.48 25.61
CA THR A 60 10.96 -22.94 25.52
C THR A 60 10.97 -23.43 24.05
N LEU A 61 10.31 -22.71 23.14
CA LEU A 61 10.33 -23.01 21.70
C LEU A 61 11.70 -22.74 21.07
N GLN A 62 12.33 -21.61 21.40
CA GLN A 62 13.69 -21.32 20.93
C GLN A 62 14.70 -22.31 21.48
N THR A 63 14.51 -22.80 22.71
CA THR A 63 15.31 -23.90 23.27
C THR A 63 15.13 -25.18 22.44
N LEU A 64 13.90 -25.53 22.05
CA LEU A 64 13.64 -26.66 21.14
C LEU A 64 14.35 -26.45 19.80
N ILE A 65 14.15 -25.29 19.16
CA ILE A 65 14.71 -24.94 17.85
C ILE A 65 16.25 -25.02 17.86
N ASN A 66 16.89 -24.49 18.90
CA ASN A 66 18.34 -24.46 19.00
C ASN A 66 18.97 -25.80 19.45
N THR A 67 18.23 -26.67 20.15
CA THR A 67 18.77 -27.93 20.72
C THR A 67 18.47 -29.14 19.83
N TYR A 68 17.40 -29.11 19.04
CA TYR A 68 16.90 -30.25 18.26
C TYR A 68 16.52 -29.85 16.82
N PRO A 69 17.46 -29.30 16.01
CA PRO A 69 17.16 -28.76 14.68
C PRO A 69 16.57 -29.77 13.68
N ASP A 70 16.77 -31.07 13.89
CA ASP A 70 16.23 -32.16 13.07
C ASP A 70 14.87 -32.70 13.58
N SER A 71 14.24 -32.06 14.58
CA SER A 71 12.99 -32.54 15.18
C SER A 71 11.74 -32.31 14.30
N GLU A 72 10.82 -33.27 14.31
CA GLU A 72 9.50 -33.18 13.67
C GLU A 72 8.68 -31.95 14.14
N TYR A 73 9.00 -31.40 15.32
CA TYR A 73 8.31 -30.24 15.88
C TYR A 73 8.85 -28.90 15.38
N ILE A 74 9.97 -28.83 14.64
CA ILE A 74 10.65 -27.56 14.31
C ILE A 74 9.78 -26.57 13.52
N ALA A 75 9.12 -27.02 12.45
CA ALA A 75 8.21 -26.19 11.66
C ALA A 75 7.08 -25.65 12.55
N ARG A 76 6.45 -26.52 13.35
CA ARG A 76 5.40 -26.14 14.31
C ARG A 76 5.91 -25.24 15.42
N ALA A 77 7.16 -25.37 15.83
CA ALA A 77 7.78 -24.55 16.87
C ALA A 77 8.04 -23.13 16.37
N LYS A 78 8.59 -22.96 15.15
CA LYS A 78 8.75 -21.64 14.51
C LYS A 78 7.40 -20.94 14.30
N LEU A 79 6.41 -21.65 13.74
CA LEU A 79 5.05 -21.11 13.61
C LEU A 79 4.44 -20.73 14.96
N ALA A 80 4.69 -21.51 16.01
CA ALA A 80 4.23 -21.20 17.37
C ALA A 80 4.97 -20.02 18.03
N VAL A 81 6.20 -19.71 17.65
CA VAL A 81 6.88 -18.47 18.08
C VAL A 81 6.16 -17.27 17.48
N ALA A 82 5.87 -17.29 16.17
CA ALA A 82 5.10 -16.24 15.49
C ALA A 82 3.69 -16.08 16.08
N ASP A 83 2.97 -17.20 16.31
CA ASP A 83 1.65 -17.20 16.96
C ASP A 83 1.70 -16.64 18.40
N SER A 84 2.79 -16.87 19.14
CA SER A 84 2.93 -16.32 20.51
C SER A 84 3.04 -14.79 20.50
N TRP A 85 3.78 -14.22 19.55
CA TRP A 85 3.91 -12.77 19.36
C TRP A 85 2.61 -12.15 18.86
N TYR A 86 1.90 -12.84 17.96
CA TYR A 86 0.59 -12.42 17.44
C TYR A 86 -0.51 -12.45 18.52
N ALA A 87 -0.50 -13.47 19.39
CA ALA A 87 -1.46 -13.63 20.48
C ALA A 87 -1.23 -12.67 21.65
N GLU A 88 0.01 -12.28 21.92
CA GLU A 88 0.35 -11.21 22.87
C GLU A 88 -0.16 -9.85 22.37
N GLY A 89 0.05 -9.55 21.08
CA GLY A 89 -0.45 -8.36 20.42
C GLY A 89 0.22 -7.05 20.86
N GLY A 90 -0.30 -5.93 20.36
CA GLY A 90 0.37 -4.63 20.46
C GLY A 90 1.42 -4.43 19.36
N SER A 91 1.74 -3.17 19.04
CA SER A 91 2.46 -2.85 17.78
C SER A 91 3.87 -3.46 17.70
N THR A 92 4.60 -3.52 18.81
CA THR A 92 5.94 -4.14 18.88
C THR A 92 5.89 -5.65 18.66
N SER A 93 5.02 -6.35 19.38
CA SER A 93 4.91 -7.81 19.34
C SER A 93 4.30 -8.27 18.02
N LEU A 94 3.34 -7.51 17.46
CA LEU A 94 2.85 -7.73 16.09
C LEU A 94 3.94 -7.54 15.02
N ALA A 95 4.90 -6.63 15.20
CA ALA A 95 6.03 -6.48 14.28
C ALA A 95 7.05 -7.62 14.40
N GLN A 96 7.23 -8.21 15.59
CA GLN A 96 8.00 -9.46 15.75
C GLN A 96 7.27 -10.64 15.09
N ALA A 97 5.95 -10.75 15.27
CA ALA A 97 5.13 -11.77 14.61
C ALA A 97 5.25 -11.70 13.08
N GLU A 98 5.23 -10.50 12.48
CA GLU A 98 5.41 -10.31 11.03
C GLU A 98 6.73 -10.90 10.53
N ALA A 99 7.83 -10.65 11.25
CA ALA A 99 9.15 -11.20 10.91
C ALA A 99 9.20 -12.72 11.06
N GLU A 100 8.64 -13.27 12.13
CA GLU A 100 8.67 -14.72 12.43
C GLU A 100 7.76 -15.54 11.48
N TYR A 101 6.66 -14.96 10.97
CA TYR A 101 5.87 -15.58 9.90
C TYR A 101 6.63 -15.59 8.55
N LYS A 102 7.28 -14.47 8.18
CA LYS A 102 8.08 -14.38 6.94
C LYS A 102 9.32 -15.28 6.98
N ASP A 103 9.88 -15.48 8.17
CA ASP A 103 10.94 -16.46 8.43
C ASP A 103 10.41 -17.91 8.30
N PHE A 104 9.23 -18.22 8.86
CA PHE A 104 8.58 -19.51 8.67
C PHE A 104 8.29 -19.82 7.19
N GLU A 105 7.80 -18.86 6.42
CA GLU A 105 7.58 -18.99 4.97
C GLU A 105 8.88 -19.20 4.20
N THR A 106 9.95 -18.53 4.61
CA THR A 106 11.29 -18.68 4.00
C THR A 106 11.87 -20.08 4.24
N PHE A 107 11.70 -20.64 5.44
CA PHE A 107 12.21 -21.98 5.77
C PHE A 107 11.28 -23.14 5.36
N PHE A 108 9.96 -22.90 5.28
CA PHE A 108 8.95 -23.95 5.04
C PHE A 108 7.92 -23.61 3.94
N PRO A 109 8.33 -23.11 2.75
CA PRO A 109 7.41 -22.59 1.72
C PRO A 109 6.43 -23.63 1.16
N ASN A 110 6.75 -24.93 1.28
CA ASN A 110 5.93 -26.03 0.79
C ASN A 110 4.93 -26.57 1.84
N MET A 111 4.93 -26.05 3.07
CA MET A 111 3.99 -26.50 4.11
C MET A 111 2.60 -25.87 3.91
N PRO A 112 1.49 -26.61 4.13
CA PRO A 112 0.14 -26.06 3.98
C PRO A 112 -0.15 -24.92 4.98
N GLU A 113 0.58 -24.87 6.09
CA GLU A 113 0.55 -23.78 7.07
C GLU A 113 1.18 -22.47 6.56
N ALA A 114 1.99 -22.46 5.49
CA ALA A 114 2.56 -21.22 4.93
C ALA A 114 1.46 -20.28 4.40
N ALA A 115 0.39 -20.85 3.83
CA ALA A 115 -0.81 -20.09 3.45
C ALA A 115 -1.57 -19.51 4.67
N GLU A 116 -1.39 -20.07 5.87
CA GLU A 116 -1.94 -19.50 7.12
C GLU A 116 -1.03 -18.38 7.65
N ALA A 117 0.30 -18.55 7.58
CA ALA A 117 1.27 -17.52 7.94
C ALA A 117 1.05 -16.23 7.13
N GLN A 118 0.86 -16.33 5.80
CA GLN A 118 0.63 -15.18 4.93
C GLN A 118 -0.68 -14.45 5.28
N VAL A 119 -1.74 -15.21 5.61
CA VAL A 119 -3.00 -14.62 6.12
C VAL A 119 -2.80 -13.94 7.47
N LYS A 120 -1.94 -14.48 8.36
CA LYS A 120 -1.61 -13.84 9.65
C LYS A 120 -0.77 -12.56 9.45
N ILE A 121 0.18 -12.53 8.52
CA ILE A 121 0.91 -11.31 8.10
C ILE A 121 -0.08 -10.23 7.64
N ALA A 122 -0.95 -10.54 6.69
CA ALA A 122 -1.95 -9.60 6.21
C ALA A 122 -2.92 -9.16 7.33
N ASN A 123 -3.33 -10.09 8.21
CA ASN A 123 -4.15 -9.81 9.38
C ASN A 123 -3.43 -8.92 10.42
N ILE A 124 -2.09 -8.97 10.57
CA ILE A 124 -1.32 -8.02 11.41
C ILE A 124 -1.54 -6.59 10.92
N HIS A 125 -1.40 -6.35 9.62
CA HIS A 125 -1.59 -5.03 9.03
C HIS A 125 -3.05 -4.58 9.05
N TYR A 126 -4.00 -5.49 8.81
CA TYR A 126 -5.43 -5.22 8.99
C TYR A 126 -5.80 -4.85 10.44
N GLN A 127 -5.11 -5.42 11.44
CA GLN A 127 -5.29 -5.03 12.84
C GLN A 127 -4.73 -3.63 13.15
N GLN A 128 -3.61 -3.24 12.53
CA GLN A 128 -2.97 -1.94 12.72
C GLN A 128 -3.53 -0.82 11.81
N MET A 129 -4.44 -1.15 10.88
CA MET A 129 -5.09 -0.18 9.99
C MET A 129 -5.92 0.87 10.77
N GLU A 130 -5.63 2.15 10.51
CA GLU A 130 -6.33 3.30 11.08
C GLU A 130 -7.52 3.77 10.20
N LYS A 131 -8.17 4.87 10.58
CA LYS A 131 -9.25 5.50 9.82
C LYS A 131 -8.76 6.09 8.48
N PRO A 132 -9.63 6.23 7.46
CA PRO A 132 -9.32 6.89 6.19
C PRO A 132 -8.60 8.25 6.29
N ASP A 133 -8.85 9.03 7.34
CA ASP A 133 -8.28 10.37 7.54
C ASP A 133 -6.84 10.36 8.12
N ARG A 134 -6.27 9.17 8.40
CA ARG A 134 -4.99 8.99 9.09
C ARG A 134 -3.92 8.42 8.15
N ASP A 135 -2.81 7.94 8.72
CA ASP A 135 -1.85 7.20 7.90
C ASP A 135 -2.45 5.89 7.39
N PHE A 136 -2.02 5.52 6.20
CA PHE A 136 -2.55 4.42 5.41
C PHE A 136 -1.46 3.40 5.02
N THR A 137 -0.25 3.49 5.59
CA THR A 137 0.84 2.53 5.36
C THR A 137 0.40 1.09 5.64
N HIS A 138 -0.24 0.85 6.79
CA HIS A 138 -0.78 -0.47 7.13
C HIS A 138 -1.97 -0.89 6.24
N ALA A 139 -2.72 0.06 5.67
CA ALA A 139 -3.77 -0.29 4.69
C ALA A 139 -3.16 -0.74 3.36
N MET A 140 -2.16 -0.02 2.84
CA MET A 140 -1.45 -0.42 1.61
C MET A 140 -0.77 -1.77 1.77
N ARG A 141 -0.04 -2.00 2.87
CA ARG A 141 0.58 -3.31 3.11
C ARG A 141 -0.47 -4.42 3.30
N ALA A 142 -1.59 -4.16 3.98
CA ALA A 142 -2.66 -5.16 4.07
C ALA A 142 -3.23 -5.51 2.68
N GLU A 143 -3.44 -4.53 1.80
CA GLU A 143 -3.84 -4.79 0.40
C GLU A 143 -2.82 -5.66 -0.33
N GLU A 144 -1.53 -5.35 -0.21
CA GLU A 144 -0.44 -6.11 -0.83
C GLU A 144 -0.35 -7.55 -0.30
N GLU A 145 -0.30 -7.74 1.02
CA GLU A 145 -0.15 -9.07 1.65
C GLU A 145 -1.39 -9.95 1.41
N TYR A 146 -2.62 -9.40 1.39
CA TYR A 146 -3.81 -10.18 1.00
C TYR A 146 -3.82 -10.53 -0.50
N ARG A 147 -3.30 -9.67 -1.38
CA ARG A 147 -3.10 -10.02 -2.80
C ARG A 147 -2.09 -11.16 -2.94
N GLN A 148 -1.00 -11.15 -2.17
CA GLN A 148 -0.03 -12.25 -2.13
C GLN A 148 -0.68 -13.57 -1.72
N VAL A 149 -1.56 -13.61 -0.71
CA VAL A 149 -2.34 -14.85 -0.38
C VAL A 149 -3.08 -15.39 -1.61
N ILE A 150 -3.79 -14.51 -2.33
CA ILE A 150 -4.67 -14.90 -3.44
C ILE A 150 -3.87 -15.37 -4.67
N LEU A 151 -2.69 -14.80 -4.90
CA LEU A 151 -1.81 -15.13 -6.03
C LEU A 151 -0.89 -16.33 -5.76
N GLN A 152 -0.34 -16.44 -4.55
CA GLN A 152 0.66 -17.45 -4.18
C GLN A 152 0.03 -18.78 -3.71
N TYR A 153 -1.15 -18.73 -3.07
CA TYR A 153 -1.79 -19.92 -2.47
C TYR A 153 -3.22 -20.19 -3.00
N PRO A 154 -3.45 -20.22 -4.34
CA PRO A 154 -4.79 -20.32 -4.93
C PRO A 154 -5.55 -21.60 -4.55
N ASP A 155 -4.85 -22.69 -4.26
CA ASP A 155 -5.43 -23.98 -3.88
C ASP A 155 -6.08 -23.97 -2.49
N ASN A 156 -5.61 -23.11 -1.57
CA ASN A 156 -6.13 -23.03 -0.22
C ASN A 156 -7.41 -22.17 -0.17
N LYS A 157 -8.50 -22.73 -0.71
CA LYS A 157 -9.82 -22.07 -0.88
C LYS A 157 -10.36 -21.42 0.40
N LYS A 158 -10.00 -21.92 1.59
CA LYS A 158 -10.37 -21.31 2.89
C LYS A 158 -9.63 -19.97 3.08
N MET A 159 -8.30 -19.99 2.97
CA MET A 159 -7.46 -18.81 3.16
C MET A 159 -7.69 -17.77 2.06
N VAL A 160 -7.86 -18.21 0.80
CA VAL A 160 -8.23 -17.33 -0.32
C VAL A 160 -9.59 -16.67 -0.10
N ALA A 161 -10.58 -17.37 0.47
CA ALA A 161 -11.89 -16.77 0.78
C ALA A 161 -11.81 -15.71 1.90
N GLU A 162 -11.03 -15.97 2.97
CA GLU A 162 -10.78 -14.97 4.02
C GLU A 162 -10.01 -13.76 3.46
N ALA A 163 -8.94 -14.00 2.70
CA ALA A 163 -8.14 -12.94 2.09
C ALA A 163 -8.94 -12.09 1.10
N LYS A 164 -9.81 -12.68 0.27
CA LYS A 164 -10.72 -11.91 -0.61
C LYS A 164 -11.67 -11.02 0.19
N GLN A 165 -12.30 -11.54 1.25
CA GLN A 165 -13.20 -10.75 2.09
C GLN A 165 -12.46 -9.61 2.80
N ARG A 166 -11.27 -9.87 3.33
CA ARG A 166 -10.45 -8.85 3.99
C ARG A 166 -9.88 -7.82 3.01
N LEU A 167 -9.49 -8.24 1.81
CA LEU A 167 -9.02 -7.34 0.77
C LEU A 167 -10.12 -6.35 0.37
N LEU A 168 -11.37 -6.81 0.20
CA LEU A 168 -12.52 -5.90 -0.02
C LEU A 168 -12.72 -4.93 1.15
N GLU A 169 -12.57 -5.38 2.40
CA GLU A 169 -12.64 -4.53 3.61
C GLU A 169 -11.49 -3.51 3.69
N VAL A 170 -10.28 -3.83 3.21
CA VAL A 170 -9.15 -2.88 3.13
C VAL A 170 -9.34 -1.89 1.98
N GLN A 171 -9.72 -2.37 0.80
CA GLN A 171 -9.93 -1.56 -0.39
C GLN A 171 -11.03 -0.51 -0.16
N GLU A 172 -12.09 -0.85 0.58
CA GLU A 172 -13.12 0.10 1.03
C GLU A 172 -12.52 1.28 1.84
N VAL A 173 -11.57 1.02 2.74
CA VAL A 173 -10.94 2.04 3.59
C VAL A 173 -10.00 2.95 2.80
N ILE A 174 -9.22 2.39 1.86
CA ILE A 174 -8.36 3.19 0.97
C ILE A 174 -9.20 3.98 -0.04
N ALA A 175 -10.30 3.41 -0.53
CA ALA A 175 -11.23 4.09 -1.42
C ALA A 175 -11.96 5.26 -0.72
N GLU A 176 -12.47 5.07 0.49
CA GLU A 176 -13.06 6.15 1.31
C GLU A 176 -12.06 7.28 1.56
N ARG A 177 -10.77 6.97 1.71
CA ARG A 177 -9.69 7.97 1.83
C ARG A 177 -9.52 8.78 0.54
N GLU A 178 -9.31 8.10 -0.59
CA GLU A 178 -9.09 8.78 -1.87
C GLU A 178 -10.34 9.54 -2.35
N TYR A 179 -11.54 9.07 -2.03
CA TYR A 179 -12.79 9.81 -2.22
C TYR A 179 -12.81 11.11 -1.39
N ARG A 180 -12.48 11.06 -0.09
CA ARG A 180 -12.39 12.26 0.77
C ARG A 180 -11.36 13.27 0.27
N VAL A 181 -10.21 12.79 -0.22
CA VAL A 181 -9.17 13.64 -0.83
C VAL A 181 -9.67 14.28 -2.13
N GLY A 182 -10.29 13.51 -3.03
CA GLY A 182 -10.90 14.05 -4.26
C GLY A 182 -11.99 15.09 -3.96
N ARG A 183 -12.85 14.82 -2.97
CA ARG A 183 -13.89 15.74 -2.50
C ARG A 183 -13.33 17.01 -1.85
N PHE A 184 -12.21 16.92 -1.14
CA PHE A 184 -11.50 18.10 -0.64
C PHE A 184 -10.97 18.98 -1.76
N TYR A 185 -10.39 18.41 -2.83
CA TYR A 185 -9.95 19.19 -3.99
C TYR A 185 -11.12 19.81 -4.76
N TYR A 186 -12.24 19.09 -4.93
CA TYR A 186 -13.46 19.62 -5.53
C TYR A 186 -14.01 20.83 -4.76
N LEU A 187 -14.12 20.73 -3.43
CA LEU A 187 -14.56 21.83 -2.55
C LEU A 187 -13.58 23.02 -2.49
N ARG A 188 -12.41 22.89 -3.10
CA ARG A 188 -11.42 23.98 -3.28
C ARG A 188 -11.29 24.41 -4.74
N GLU A 189 -12.25 24.05 -5.59
CA GLU A 189 -12.29 24.37 -7.04
C GLU A 189 -11.04 23.88 -7.80
N SER A 190 -10.31 22.92 -7.24
CA SER A 190 -9.08 22.36 -7.79
C SER A 190 -9.41 21.14 -8.66
N TYR A 191 -10.25 21.37 -9.67
CA TYR A 191 -10.87 20.31 -10.47
C TYR A 191 -9.87 19.31 -11.08
N PRO A 192 -8.70 19.69 -11.63
CA PRO A 192 -7.74 18.72 -12.17
C PRO A 192 -7.17 17.76 -11.10
N ALA A 193 -7.03 18.22 -9.85
CA ALA A 193 -6.62 17.38 -8.73
C ALA A 193 -7.76 16.48 -8.20
N ALA A 194 -9.00 16.99 -8.22
CA ALA A 194 -10.19 16.20 -7.93
C ALA A 194 -10.40 15.08 -8.96
N ILE A 195 -10.31 15.41 -10.25
CA ILE A 195 -10.37 14.48 -11.39
C ILE A 195 -9.33 13.37 -11.21
N ALA A 196 -8.05 13.72 -11.07
CA ALA A 196 -6.97 12.74 -10.91
C ALA A 196 -7.21 11.73 -9.78
N ARG A 197 -7.70 12.20 -8.62
CA ARG A 197 -8.02 11.36 -7.46
C ARG A 197 -9.25 10.48 -7.69
N LEU A 198 -10.37 11.07 -8.14
CA LEU A 198 -11.64 10.37 -8.34
C LEU A 198 -11.60 9.39 -9.52
N GLN A 199 -10.83 9.70 -10.57
CA GLN A 199 -10.58 8.81 -11.72
C GLN A 199 -9.71 7.61 -11.32
N SER A 200 -8.63 7.85 -10.56
CA SER A 200 -7.79 6.77 -10.01
C SER A 200 -8.58 5.85 -9.08
N LEU A 201 -9.37 6.43 -8.16
CA LEU A 201 -10.32 5.74 -7.27
C LEU A 201 -11.30 4.86 -8.06
N ALA A 202 -12.03 5.45 -9.02
CA ALA A 202 -13.05 4.73 -9.78
C ALA A 202 -12.46 3.61 -10.66
N ASN A 203 -11.18 3.70 -11.04
CA ASN A 203 -10.50 2.67 -11.80
C ASN A 203 -9.92 1.56 -10.91
N LYS A 204 -9.28 1.89 -9.78
CA LYS A 204 -8.67 0.90 -8.88
C LYS A 204 -9.70 0.17 -8.00
N TYR A 205 -10.79 0.83 -7.60
CA TYR A 205 -11.75 0.28 -6.61
C TYR A 205 -13.21 0.25 -7.13
N PRO A 206 -13.54 -0.57 -8.13
CA PRO A 206 -14.89 -0.68 -8.69
C PRO A 206 -15.94 -1.34 -7.76
N LEU A 207 -15.55 -1.81 -6.57
CA LEU A 207 -16.46 -2.41 -5.58
C LEU A 207 -16.69 -1.51 -4.34
N TYR A 208 -16.12 -0.30 -4.33
CA TYR A 208 -16.26 0.71 -3.28
C TYR A 208 -17.72 1.06 -2.99
N SER A 209 -18.06 1.29 -1.72
CA SER A 209 -19.44 1.59 -1.27
C SER A 209 -20.10 2.71 -2.09
N LYS A 210 -19.43 3.85 -2.21
CA LYS A 210 -19.94 5.08 -2.85
C LYS A 210 -19.32 5.30 -4.24
N ALA A 211 -19.21 4.22 -5.03
CA ALA A 211 -18.67 4.29 -6.39
C ALA A 211 -19.49 5.23 -7.30
N ASP A 212 -20.80 5.34 -7.06
CA ASP A 212 -21.69 6.28 -7.75
C ASP A 212 -21.48 7.74 -7.31
N GLU A 213 -21.37 8.03 -6.01
CA GLU A 213 -21.09 9.38 -5.48
C GLU A 213 -19.72 9.87 -5.97
N ALA A 214 -18.73 8.99 -6.03
CA ALA A 214 -17.40 9.28 -6.57
C ALA A 214 -17.41 9.56 -8.08
N LEU A 215 -18.12 8.75 -8.88
CA LEU A 215 -18.28 8.99 -10.32
C LEU A 215 -19.12 10.24 -10.61
N PHE A 216 -20.13 10.51 -9.79
CA PHE A 216 -20.95 11.71 -9.92
C PHE A 216 -20.11 12.95 -9.64
N LEU A 217 -19.32 12.94 -8.57
CA LEU A 217 -18.39 14.02 -8.23
C LEU A 217 -17.26 14.19 -9.26
N LEU A 218 -16.83 13.10 -9.92
CA LEU A 218 -15.90 13.16 -11.06
C LEU A 218 -16.54 13.88 -12.26
N GLY A 219 -17.79 13.55 -12.61
CA GLY A 219 -18.57 14.25 -13.63
C GLY A 219 -18.75 15.74 -13.30
N GLN A 220 -19.10 16.06 -12.06
CA GLN A 220 -19.17 17.45 -11.57
C GLN A 220 -17.82 18.17 -11.60
N SER A 221 -16.71 17.46 -11.41
CA SER A 221 -15.36 18.03 -11.50
C SER A 221 -15.01 18.39 -12.95
N TYR A 222 -15.38 17.57 -13.93
CA TYR A 222 -15.24 17.93 -15.35
C TYR A 222 -16.14 19.12 -15.73
N GLU A 223 -17.38 19.19 -15.23
CA GLU A 223 -18.24 20.38 -15.38
C GLU A 223 -17.63 21.64 -14.75
N GLY A 224 -16.97 21.51 -13.60
CA GLY A 224 -16.22 22.59 -12.95
C GLY A 224 -15.04 23.08 -13.78
N GLU A 225 -14.23 22.19 -14.35
CA GLU A 225 -13.15 22.62 -15.25
C GLU A 225 -13.73 23.25 -16.53
N ILE A 226 -14.88 22.81 -17.04
CA ILE A 226 -15.57 23.46 -18.16
C ILE A 226 -15.97 24.91 -17.83
N THR A 227 -16.48 25.21 -16.63
CA THR A 227 -16.80 26.61 -16.27
C THR A 227 -15.54 27.46 -16.12
N MET A 228 -14.47 26.89 -15.55
CA MET A 228 -13.16 27.55 -15.45
C MET A 228 -12.54 27.81 -16.84
N VAL A 229 -12.66 26.88 -17.79
CA VAL A 229 -12.21 27.05 -19.19
C VAL A 229 -13.06 28.06 -19.95
N ARG A 230 -14.37 28.15 -19.66
CA ARG A 230 -15.25 29.19 -20.22
C ARG A 230 -14.87 30.60 -19.74
N ALA A 231 -14.40 30.73 -18.49
CA ALA A 231 -13.96 32.01 -17.91
C ALA A 231 -12.52 32.42 -18.31
N LYS A 232 -11.64 31.46 -18.62
CA LYS A 232 -10.25 31.73 -19.05
C LYS A 232 -10.21 32.36 -20.45
N LYS A 233 -9.29 33.32 -20.64
CA LYS A 233 -9.04 33.99 -21.93
C LYS A 233 -8.15 33.14 -22.82
N PHE A 234 -8.76 32.22 -23.57
CA PHE A 234 -8.12 31.38 -24.58
C PHE A 234 -8.71 31.61 -25.97
N ALA A 235 -8.00 31.17 -27.02
CA ALA A 235 -8.53 31.17 -28.38
C ALA A 235 -9.78 30.28 -28.47
N GLU A 236 -10.89 30.80 -29.02
CA GLU A 236 -12.20 30.12 -28.97
C GLU A 236 -12.20 28.73 -29.61
N VAL A 237 -11.36 28.46 -30.63
CA VAL A 237 -11.23 27.13 -31.24
C VAL A 237 -10.62 26.11 -30.27
N SER A 238 -9.52 26.45 -29.59
CA SER A 238 -8.88 25.59 -28.58
C SER A 238 -9.78 25.38 -27.36
N LYS A 239 -10.45 26.45 -26.93
CA LYS A 239 -11.43 26.46 -25.85
C LYS A 239 -12.64 25.56 -26.16
N ALA A 240 -13.16 25.60 -27.39
CA ALA A 240 -14.23 24.72 -27.84
C ALA A 240 -13.82 23.23 -27.81
N ARG A 241 -12.61 22.90 -28.32
CA ARG A 241 -12.05 21.52 -28.24
C ARG A 241 -11.92 21.04 -26.80
N MET A 242 -11.32 21.85 -25.93
CA MET A 242 -11.14 21.52 -24.51
C MET A 242 -12.48 21.31 -23.79
N ILE A 243 -13.49 22.14 -24.08
CA ILE A 243 -14.85 21.97 -23.55
C ILE A 243 -15.50 20.70 -24.09
N GLN A 244 -15.32 20.36 -25.38
CA GLN A 244 -15.85 19.14 -25.98
C GLN A 244 -15.26 17.88 -25.32
N ASP A 245 -13.93 17.81 -25.17
CA ASP A 245 -13.27 16.66 -24.55
C ASP A 245 -13.63 16.51 -23.07
N LEU A 246 -13.67 17.62 -22.31
CA LEU A 246 -14.15 17.59 -20.92
C LEU A 246 -15.63 17.17 -20.84
N THR A 247 -16.48 17.58 -21.80
CA THR A 247 -17.90 17.18 -21.84
C THR A 247 -18.03 15.68 -22.13
N LYS A 248 -17.17 15.13 -23.00
CA LYS A 248 -17.09 13.69 -23.25
C LYS A 248 -16.69 12.92 -21.99
N SER A 249 -15.66 13.36 -21.26
CA SER A 249 -15.24 12.72 -20.01
C SER A 249 -16.29 12.83 -18.89
N ALA A 250 -17.01 13.95 -18.80
CA ALA A 250 -18.17 14.09 -17.91
C ALA A 250 -19.28 13.10 -18.27
N ALA A 251 -19.58 12.97 -19.57
CA ALA A 251 -20.57 12.02 -20.07
C ALA A 251 -20.15 10.56 -19.78
N GLU A 252 -18.87 10.23 -19.91
CA GLU A 252 -18.32 8.91 -19.57
C GLU A 252 -18.48 8.60 -18.07
N ALA A 253 -18.13 9.54 -17.19
CA ALA A 253 -18.30 9.37 -15.74
C ALA A 253 -19.77 9.12 -15.35
N TYR A 254 -20.72 9.93 -15.85
CA TYR A 254 -22.15 9.73 -15.55
C TYR A 254 -22.74 8.48 -16.21
N SER A 255 -22.36 8.16 -17.46
CA SER A 255 -22.82 6.95 -18.15
C SER A 255 -22.29 5.67 -17.53
N ARG A 256 -21.11 5.71 -16.87
CA ARG A 256 -20.58 4.60 -16.08
C ARG A 256 -21.44 4.27 -14.85
N ILE A 257 -22.04 5.27 -14.21
CA ILE A 257 -23.05 5.04 -13.13
C ILE A 257 -24.23 4.23 -13.70
N LEU A 258 -24.78 4.67 -14.84
CA LEU A 258 -25.95 4.04 -15.45
C LEU A 258 -25.69 2.65 -16.05
N THR A 259 -24.45 2.36 -16.46
CA THR A 259 -24.08 1.09 -17.10
C THR A 259 -23.49 0.08 -16.13
N ARG A 260 -22.84 0.50 -15.03
CA ARG A 260 -22.20 -0.40 -14.05
C ARG A 260 -22.89 -0.44 -12.69
N TYR A 261 -23.51 0.65 -12.24
CA TYR A 261 -24.10 0.78 -10.90
C TYR A 261 -25.60 1.17 -10.89
N PRO A 262 -26.47 0.53 -11.69
CA PRO A 262 -27.83 1.01 -11.97
C PRO A 262 -28.86 0.92 -10.83
N LEU A 263 -28.43 0.60 -9.60
CA LEU A 263 -29.29 0.53 -8.40
C LEU A 263 -28.76 1.38 -7.22
N MET A 264 -27.68 2.16 -7.41
CA MET A 264 -27.20 3.11 -6.39
C MET A 264 -27.93 4.47 -6.49
N ASP A 265 -27.87 5.28 -5.43
CA ASP A 265 -28.68 6.49 -5.27
C ASP A 265 -28.50 7.55 -6.39
N ARG A 266 -27.27 7.75 -6.88
CA ARG A 266 -26.97 8.80 -7.89
C ARG A 266 -27.43 8.48 -9.31
N VAL A 267 -28.13 7.36 -9.52
CA VAL A 267 -28.60 6.93 -10.84
C VAL A 267 -29.55 7.93 -11.50
N ASP A 268 -30.46 8.58 -10.77
CA ASP A 268 -31.36 9.57 -11.35
C ASP A 268 -30.70 10.95 -11.52
N ASP A 269 -29.84 11.36 -10.59
CA ASP A 269 -29.00 12.57 -10.74
C ASP A 269 -28.12 12.49 -12.01
N ALA A 270 -27.53 11.32 -12.28
CA ALA A 270 -26.68 11.07 -13.45
C ALA A 270 -27.47 11.13 -14.77
N LYS A 271 -28.72 10.65 -14.81
CA LYS A 271 -29.60 10.79 -15.99
C LYS A 271 -29.90 12.27 -16.26
N ALA A 272 -30.24 13.03 -15.22
CA ALA A 272 -30.53 14.46 -15.34
C ALA A 272 -29.30 15.26 -15.83
N ARG A 273 -28.10 14.92 -15.35
CA ARG A 273 -26.85 15.53 -15.83
C ARG A 273 -26.54 15.21 -17.29
N LEU A 274 -26.68 13.95 -17.72
CA LEU A 274 -26.51 13.59 -19.13
C LEU A 274 -27.50 14.32 -20.05
N GLN A 275 -28.76 14.46 -19.63
CA GLN A 275 -29.77 15.24 -20.35
C GLN A 275 -29.39 16.72 -20.43
N ALA A 276 -28.93 17.34 -19.34
CA ALA A 276 -28.46 18.73 -19.34
C ALA A 276 -27.22 18.95 -20.23
N LEU A 277 -26.31 17.99 -20.30
CA LEU A 277 -25.16 17.98 -21.22
C LEU A 277 -25.53 17.61 -22.67
N HIS A 278 -26.81 17.37 -22.96
CA HIS A 278 -27.34 16.96 -24.26
C HIS A 278 -26.71 15.66 -24.80
N GLN A 279 -26.37 14.75 -23.89
CA GLN A 279 -25.70 13.47 -24.18
C GLN A 279 -26.69 12.30 -24.20
N PRO A 280 -26.40 11.23 -24.96
CA PRO A 280 -27.23 10.03 -24.97
C PRO A 280 -27.24 9.36 -23.59
N VAL A 281 -28.42 9.12 -23.04
CA VAL A 281 -28.61 8.38 -21.78
C VAL A 281 -28.60 6.87 -22.08
N PRO A 282 -27.55 6.11 -21.73
CA PRO A 282 -27.53 4.67 -21.94
C PRO A 282 -28.55 3.97 -21.04
N ARG A 283 -28.97 2.76 -21.45
CA ARG A 283 -29.83 1.88 -20.65
C ARG A 283 -28.98 0.76 -20.04
N PRO A 284 -29.11 0.46 -18.73
CA PRO A 284 -28.39 -0.66 -18.13
C PRO A 284 -28.76 -1.99 -18.78
N THR A 285 -27.78 -2.89 -18.88
CA THR A 285 -28.02 -4.28 -19.28
C THR A 285 -28.62 -5.08 -18.11
N LYS A 286 -29.38 -6.13 -18.41
CA LYS A 286 -29.91 -7.05 -17.37
C LYS A 286 -28.79 -7.67 -16.52
N GLN A 287 -27.62 -7.89 -17.12
CA GLN A 287 -26.43 -8.40 -16.44
C GLN A 287 -25.87 -7.39 -15.43
N ALA A 288 -25.74 -6.11 -15.81
CA ALA A 288 -25.28 -5.06 -14.89
C ALA A 288 -26.22 -4.85 -13.70
N ILE A 289 -27.54 -4.92 -13.93
CA ILE A 289 -28.55 -4.86 -12.86
C ILE A 289 -28.38 -6.05 -11.90
N ALA A 290 -28.22 -7.28 -12.42
CA ALA A 290 -28.03 -8.46 -11.58
C ALA A 290 -26.70 -8.45 -10.80
N LEU A 291 -25.62 -7.94 -11.40
CA LEU A 291 -24.31 -7.79 -10.77
C LEU A 291 -24.37 -6.76 -9.64
N ASN A 292 -24.82 -5.54 -9.92
CA ASN A 292 -24.93 -4.49 -8.91
C ASN A 292 -25.92 -4.86 -7.79
N LYS A 293 -26.99 -5.60 -8.13
CA LYS A 293 -27.91 -6.13 -7.12
C LYS A 293 -27.22 -7.09 -6.15
N ARG A 294 -26.42 -8.03 -6.67
CA ARG A 294 -25.63 -8.96 -5.84
C ARG A 294 -24.62 -8.24 -4.96
N GLU A 295 -24.04 -7.15 -5.47
CA GLU A 295 -23.07 -6.33 -4.75
C GLU A 295 -23.77 -5.58 -3.59
N GLU A 296 -24.90 -4.92 -3.82
CA GLU A 296 -25.71 -4.30 -2.76
C GLU A 296 -26.26 -5.32 -1.75
N GLU A 297 -26.83 -6.44 -2.19
CA GLU A 297 -27.33 -7.50 -1.30
C GLU A 297 -26.23 -8.16 -0.45
N SER A 298 -24.94 -7.94 -0.79
CA SER A 298 -23.80 -8.40 0.01
C SER A 298 -23.39 -7.43 1.12
N ARG A 299 -23.70 -6.14 0.98
CA ARG A 299 -23.33 -5.06 1.90
C ARG A 299 -24.22 -5.09 3.15
N ARG A 300 -23.84 -4.34 4.18
CA ARG A 300 -24.69 -4.13 5.37
C ARG A 300 -24.69 -2.65 5.76
N GLU A 301 -25.88 -2.12 6.04
CA GLU A 301 -26.00 -0.78 6.63
C GLU A 301 -25.38 -0.76 8.03
N THR A 302 -24.48 0.20 8.28
CA THR A 302 -23.91 0.44 9.61
C THR A 302 -25.04 0.88 10.57
N PRO A 303 -25.40 0.09 11.60
CA PRO A 303 -26.55 0.41 12.44
C PRO A 303 -26.32 1.69 13.26
N MET A 304 -27.38 2.47 13.48
CA MET A 304 -27.28 3.85 14.00
C MET A 304 -26.48 3.98 15.32
N TYR A 305 -26.56 3.01 16.22
CA TYR A 305 -25.77 3.01 17.46
C TYR A 305 -24.25 2.92 17.19
N LYS A 306 -23.85 2.14 16.18
CA LYS A 306 -22.44 1.99 15.78
C LYS A 306 -21.93 3.24 15.07
N GLN A 307 -22.77 3.94 14.31
CA GLN A 307 -22.42 5.23 13.71
C GLN A 307 -22.00 6.27 14.76
N VAL A 308 -22.65 6.28 15.94
CA VAL A 308 -22.27 7.15 17.08
C VAL A 308 -20.93 6.70 17.68
N ILE A 309 -20.75 5.40 17.92
CA ILE A 309 -19.53 4.84 18.51
C ILE A 309 -18.31 4.98 17.56
N ARG A 310 -18.52 5.01 16.24
CA ARG A 310 -17.47 5.16 15.21
C ARG A 310 -16.59 6.39 15.39
N ASN A 311 -17.08 7.45 16.03
CA ASN A 311 -16.25 8.62 16.31
C ASN A 311 -15.19 8.31 17.38
N PHE A 312 -15.49 7.43 18.33
CA PHE A 312 -14.62 7.04 19.44
C PHE A 312 -13.73 5.81 19.17
N SER A 313 -14.09 4.94 18.21
CA SER A 313 -13.21 3.84 17.79
C SER A 313 -11.89 4.38 17.20
N LYS A 314 -10.78 3.64 17.31
CA LYS A 314 -9.57 3.89 16.50
C LYS A 314 -9.64 3.25 15.11
N ARG A 315 -10.23 2.06 15.04
CA ARG A 315 -10.35 1.24 13.81
C ARG A 315 -11.27 1.92 12.78
N PRO A 316 -11.04 1.70 11.48
CA PRO A 316 -11.94 2.12 10.41
C PRO A 316 -13.28 1.37 10.46
N ASP A 317 -14.20 1.77 9.59
CA ASP A 317 -15.52 1.20 9.44
C ASP A 317 -15.60 0.46 8.10
N THR A 318 -15.78 -0.86 8.16
CA THR A 318 -15.71 -1.78 7.01
C THR A 318 -17.05 -2.49 6.73
N GLU A 319 -18.14 -2.07 7.38
CA GLU A 319 -19.46 -2.74 7.20
C GLU A 319 -20.10 -2.51 5.84
N GLN A 320 -19.82 -1.36 5.22
CA GLN A 320 -20.28 -1.01 3.87
C GLN A 320 -19.45 -1.67 2.75
N ALA A 321 -18.35 -2.36 3.08
CA ALA A 321 -17.55 -3.10 2.10
C ALA A 321 -18.39 -4.24 1.49
N ALA A 322 -18.22 -4.45 0.18
CA ALA A 322 -18.83 -5.58 -0.52
C ALA A 322 -18.38 -6.93 0.06
N LYS A 323 -19.27 -7.92 0.03
CA LYS A 323 -19.03 -9.31 0.48
C LYS A 323 -19.26 -10.33 -0.64
N GLY A 324 -19.44 -9.82 -1.85
CA GLY A 324 -19.53 -10.56 -3.09
C GLY A 324 -18.98 -9.70 -4.23
N GLY A 325 -18.21 -10.33 -5.11
CA GLY A 325 -17.37 -9.65 -6.10
C GLY A 325 -15.92 -10.14 -5.97
N ASP A 326 -15.15 -10.02 -7.04
CA ASP A 326 -13.72 -10.30 -7.02
C ASP A 326 -12.93 -8.99 -6.83
N PRO A 327 -12.06 -8.88 -5.81
CA PRO A 327 -11.27 -7.67 -5.58
C PRO A 327 -10.26 -7.41 -6.70
N THR A 328 -9.87 -6.16 -6.88
CA THR A 328 -8.84 -5.81 -7.86
C THR A 328 -7.46 -6.27 -7.38
N LEU A 329 -6.86 -7.21 -8.11
CA LEU A 329 -5.53 -7.78 -7.80
C LEU A 329 -4.38 -7.02 -8.48
N VAL A 330 -4.66 -6.36 -9.61
CA VAL A 330 -3.69 -5.57 -10.40
C VAL A 330 -4.11 -4.12 -10.37
N ASP A 331 -3.16 -3.22 -10.10
CA ASP A 331 -3.42 -1.78 -10.07
C ASP A 331 -3.45 -1.19 -11.48
N PRO A 332 -4.50 -0.43 -11.85
CA PRO A 332 -4.45 0.42 -13.03
C PRO A 332 -3.49 1.60 -12.81
N PRO A 333 -2.96 2.23 -13.88
CA PRO A 333 -2.09 3.39 -13.74
C PRO A 333 -2.80 4.54 -13.01
N MET A 334 -2.14 5.05 -11.97
CA MET A 334 -2.62 6.20 -11.19
C MET A 334 -2.59 7.47 -12.04
N THR A 335 -3.75 8.06 -12.29
CA THR A 335 -3.87 9.32 -13.03
C THR A 335 -3.29 10.47 -12.20
N SER A 336 -2.31 11.20 -12.72
CA SER A 336 -1.72 12.34 -11.99
C SER A 336 -2.39 13.68 -12.32
N ALA A 337 -2.46 14.61 -11.38
CA ALA A 337 -3.04 15.95 -11.63
C ALA A 337 -2.28 16.71 -12.75
N THR A 338 -0.95 16.53 -12.81
CA THR A 338 -0.10 17.06 -13.88
C THR A 338 -0.48 16.48 -15.25
N GLU A 339 -0.76 15.18 -15.31
CA GLU A 339 -1.18 14.48 -16.52
C GLU A 339 -2.56 14.94 -16.99
N VAL A 340 -3.54 15.14 -16.10
CA VAL A 340 -4.86 15.71 -16.43
C VAL A 340 -4.70 17.10 -17.08
N VAL A 341 -3.87 17.97 -16.49
CA VAL A 341 -3.58 19.31 -17.05
C VAL A 341 -2.84 19.22 -18.38
N GLN A 342 -1.87 18.30 -18.53
CA GLN A 342 -1.18 18.09 -19.81
C GLN A 342 -2.13 17.54 -20.88
N GLN A 343 -2.99 16.58 -20.57
CA GLN A 343 -3.97 16.01 -21.49
C GLN A 343 -4.93 17.10 -22.01
N ALA A 344 -5.47 17.93 -21.11
CA ALA A 344 -6.33 19.05 -21.49
C ALA A 344 -5.58 20.14 -22.29
N THR A 345 -4.26 20.27 -22.09
CA THR A 345 -3.38 21.16 -22.88
C THR A 345 -3.07 20.59 -24.28
N ARG A 346 -2.89 19.28 -24.43
CA ARG A 346 -2.77 18.60 -25.73
C ARG A 346 -4.07 18.73 -26.53
N ALA A 347 -5.22 18.58 -25.88
CA ALA A 347 -6.55 18.83 -26.48
C ALA A 347 -6.68 20.28 -26.99
N MET A 348 -6.28 21.28 -26.20
CA MET A 348 -6.23 22.68 -26.61
C MET A 348 -5.37 22.91 -27.88
N MET A 349 -4.20 22.28 -27.95
CA MET A 349 -3.28 22.41 -29.09
C MET A 349 -3.78 21.66 -30.34
N GLY A 350 -4.67 20.68 -30.20
CA GLY A 350 -5.18 19.89 -31.31
C GLY A 350 -4.19 18.85 -31.85
N THR A 351 -3.13 18.55 -31.11
CA THR A 351 -2.15 17.48 -31.41
C THR A 351 -2.72 16.08 -31.10
N GLY A 352 -4.00 15.87 -31.39
CA GLY A 352 -4.76 14.65 -31.14
C GLY A 352 -4.48 13.54 -32.16
N GLY A 353 -3.21 13.15 -32.28
CA GLY A 353 -2.75 12.09 -33.16
C GLY A 353 -1.98 11.01 -32.39
N GLY A 354 -2.69 9.99 -31.92
CA GLY A 354 -2.17 8.66 -31.56
C GLY A 354 -0.90 8.59 -30.71
N ALA A 355 -1.04 8.62 -29.38
CA ALA A 355 -0.08 7.98 -28.46
C ALA A 355 -0.58 6.61 -27.96
N ASP A 356 -1.58 6.04 -28.64
CA ASP A 356 -2.10 4.70 -28.37
C ASP A 356 -1.09 3.64 -28.82
N LYS A 357 -0.47 2.95 -27.87
CA LYS A 357 0.53 1.88 -28.10
C LYS A 357 -0.05 0.59 -28.72
N ASN A 358 -1.15 0.68 -29.46
CA ASN A 358 -1.82 -0.46 -30.12
C ASN A 358 -2.60 -0.06 -31.39
N ALA A 359 -2.34 1.13 -31.96
CA ALA A 359 -2.95 1.55 -33.22
C ALA A 359 -2.27 0.85 -34.41
N VAL A 360 -2.83 -0.28 -34.85
CA VAL A 360 -2.42 -0.93 -36.11
C VAL A 360 -2.84 -0.05 -37.29
N ALA A 361 -1.87 0.48 -38.03
CA ALA A 361 -2.13 1.25 -39.23
C ALA A 361 -2.65 0.34 -40.36
N ILE A 362 -3.95 0.47 -40.69
CA ILE A 362 -4.52 -0.15 -41.89
C ILE A 362 -4.22 0.77 -43.07
N GLU A 363 -3.10 0.52 -43.75
CA GLU A 363 -2.77 1.20 -45.00
C GLU A 363 -3.70 0.69 -46.10
N THR A 364 -4.63 1.54 -46.55
CA THR A 364 -5.58 1.21 -47.62
C THR A 364 -4.86 1.22 -48.98
N VAL A 365 -4.32 0.07 -49.38
CA VAL A 365 -3.73 -0.13 -50.71
C VAL A 365 -4.75 0.22 -51.78
N GLY A 366 -4.47 1.27 -52.55
CA GLY A 366 -5.29 1.68 -53.70
C GLY A 366 -5.19 0.68 -54.85
N ASN A 367 -6.29 0.42 -55.54
CA ASN A 367 -6.32 -0.49 -56.70
C ASN A 367 -5.50 0.07 -57.88
N GLY A 368 -4.23 -0.34 -57.98
CA GLY A 368 -3.36 -0.08 -59.11
C GLY A 368 -2.25 -1.13 -59.18
N ALA A 369 -1.99 -1.67 -60.39
CA ALA A 369 -0.92 -2.65 -60.57
C ALA A 369 0.45 -1.96 -60.52
N PRO A 370 1.45 -2.50 -59.80
CA PRO A 370 2.78 -1.89 -59.71
C PRO A 370 3.56 -2.05 -61.02
N PRO A 371 4.38 -1.05 -61.41
CA PRO A 371 5.29 -1.17 -62.55
C PRO A 371 6.41 -2.19 -62.27
N PRO A 372 6.92 -2.90 -63.30
CA PRO A 372 7.95 -3.91 -63.12
C PRO A 372 9.32 -3.29 -62.79
N SER A 373 10.11 -4.00 -61.97
CA SER A 373 11.51 -3.72 -61.58
C SER A 373 11.76 -2.92 -60.28
N GLN A 374 11.21 -3.37 -59.15
CA GLN A 374 11.86 -3.20 -57.84
C GLN A 374 11.86 -4.51 -57.04
N PRO A 375 12.94 -4.86 -56.30
CA PRO A 375 12.96 -6.02 -55.42
C PRO A 375 12.14 -5.75 -54.14
N ALA A 376 11.48 -6.78 -53.61
CA ALA A 376 10.66 -6.67 -52.41
C ALA A 376 11.49 -6.29 -51.17
N PRO A 377 10.99 -5.41 -50.28
CA PRO A 377 11.70 -5.00 -49.08
C PRO A 377 11.86 -6.16 -48.08
N ARG A 378 13.03 -6.23 -47.43
CA ARG A 378 13.29 -7.08 -46.26
C ARG A 378 13.28 -6.24 -44.99
N SER A 379 12.94 -6.84 -43.87
CA SER A 379 12.70 -6.18 -42.58
C SER A 379 13.93 -5.59 -41.88
N ASP A 380 15.14 -5.92 -42.34
CA ASP A 380 16.35 -5.83 -41.52
C ASP A 380 17.30 -4.71 -41.97
N ALA A 381 16.75 -3.57 -42.41
CA ALA A 381 17.51 -2.38 -42.82
C ALA A 381 17.39 -1.25 -41.78
N PRO A 382 18.50 -0.73 -41.22
CA PRO A 382 18.45 0.40 -40.28
C PRO A 382 18.12 1.72 -41.00
N PRO A 383 17.47 2.68 -40.32
CA PRO A 383 17.02 3.93 -40.95
C PRO A 383 18.20 4.84 -41.30
N SER A 384 18.22 5.35 -42.53
CA SER A 384 19.16 6.36 -43.00
C SER A 384 18.51 7.75 -43.01
N ASP A 385 19.00 8.67 -42.17
CA ASP A 385 18.66 10.09 -42.30
C ASP A 385 19.19 10.65 -43.63
N ASN A 386 18.31 11.22 -44.46
CA ASN A 386 18.61 12.41 -45.28
C ASN A 386 17.38 12.91 -46.04
N ALA A 387 17.04 14.18 -45.84
CA ALA A 387 16.08 14.94 -46.64
C ALA A 387 16.53 16.41 -46.75
N GLY A 388 17.65 16.64 -47.44
CA GLY A 388 18.19 17.97 -47.72
C GLY A 388 17.66 18.54 -49.04
N ALA A 389 17.36 19.84 -49.07
CA ALA A 389 17.05 20.59 -50.29
C ALA A 389 17.92 21.86 -50.38
N GLN A 390 18.48 22.11 -51.56
CA GLN A 390 19.35 23.23 -51.95
C GLN A 390 18.74 23.90 -53.22
N PRO A 391 19.24 25.03 -53.77
CA PRO A 391 20.61 25.58 -53.80
C PRO A 391 20.71 26.92 -52.99
N GLU A 392 21.67 27.85 -53.10
CA GLU A 392 22.70 28.20 -54.11
C GLU A 392 24.01 28.79 -53.50
N ASN A 393 24.96 29.07 -54.42
CA ASN A 393 25.84 30.25 -54.48
C ASN A 393 27.15 30.32 -53.66
N SER A 394 28.17 29.69 -54.23
CA SER A 394 29.46 30.31 -54.63
C SER A 394 30.36 31.05 -53.62
N ALA A 395 31.48 30.41 -53.23
CA ALA A 395 32.84 30.98 -53.19
C ALA A 395 33.91 29.85 -53.08
N ALA A 396 35.20 30.17 -53.27
CA ALA A 396 36.30 29.19 -53.47
C ALA A 396 37.32 29.11 -52.28
N PRO A 397 38.12 28.01 -52.18
CA PRO A 397 39.21 27.81 -51.20
C PRO A 397 40.58 28.26 -51.83
N PRO A 398 41.82 27.73 -51.60
CA PRO A 398 42.34 26.49 -50.94
C PRO A 398 42.47 26.65 -49.39
N ALA A 399 43.26 25.92 -48.56
CA ALA A 399 44.37 24.94 -48.67
C ALA A 399 44.44 24.07 -47.36
N GLU A 400 45.37 23.14 -47.05
CA GLU A 400 46.58 22.56 -47.69
C GLU A 400 46.83 21.10 -47.14
N GLN A 401 48.05 20.54 -47.25
CA GLN A 401 48.49 19.17 -46.87
C GLN A 401 50.04 19.15 -46.62
N PRO A 402 50.75 18.03 -46.33
CA PRO A 402 50.48 16.83 -45.50
C PRO A 402 51.71 16.35 -44.64
N ALA A 403 51.62 15.13 -44.06
CA ALA A 403 52.74 14.19 -43.76
C ALA A 403 53.70 14.51 -42.57
N ASN A 404 54.54 13.59 -42.03
CA ASN A 404 54.84 12.20 -42.44
C ASN A 404 55.22 11.20 -41.29
N GLU A 405 55.27 9.91 -41.65
CA GLU A 405 55.73 8.64 -41.01
C GLU A 405 56.71 8.60 -39.80
N LEU A 406 56.67 7.48 -39.01
CA LEU A 406 57.81 6.56 -38.77
C LEU A 406 57.49 5.27 -37.94
N LYS A 407 58.30 4.20 -38.15
CA LYS A 407 58.38 2.85 -37.50
C LYS A 407 59.80 2.28 -37.79
N PRO A 408 60.26 1.06 -37.33
CA PRO A 408 59.65 -0.01 -36.49
C PRO A 408 60.28 0.00 -35.06
N ASN A 409 60.73 -1.04 -34.31
CA ASN A 409 60.93 -2.52 -34.40
C ASN A 409 60.90 -3.11 -32.94
N VAL A 410 61.32 -4.31 -32.46
CA VAL A 410 62.23 -5.43 -32.84
C VAL A 410 61.73 -6.78 -32.22
N ALA A 411 61.94 -7.91 -32.94
CA ALA A 411 62.04 -9.34 -32.58
C ALA A 411 61.26 -10.03 -31.41
N THR A 412 60.75 -11.24 -31.74
CA THR A 412 60.73 -12.47 -30.90
C THR A 412 61.13 -13.66 -31.76
N ASP A 413 61.66 -14.75 -31.17
CA ASP A 413 62.41 -15.78 -31.90
C ASP A 413 61.79 -17.20 -31.84
N SER A 414 61.81 -17.87 -33.00
CA SER A 414 61.83 -19.32 -33.31
C SER A 414 61.03 -20.40 -32.54
N ASN A 415 60.28 -21.19 -33.35
CA ASN A 415 59.88 -22.62 -33.18
C ASN A 415 58.83 -22.96 -32.08
N GLU A 416 57.96 -23.98 -32.23
CA GLU A 416 58.06 -25.22 -33.03
C GLU A 416 56.75 -25.62 -33.78
N LEU A 417 56.61 -26.89 -34.23
CA LEU A 417 55.71 -27.31 -35.32
C LEU A 417 54.27 -27.75 -34.91
N LYS A 418 53.35 -27.68 -35.89
CA LYS A 418 51.99 -28.25 -35.86
C LYS A 418 51.98 -29.80 -35.89
N PRO A 419 50.91 -30.42 -35.39
CA PRO A 419 50.13 -31.32 -36.25
C PRO A 419 48.67 -30.87 -36.50
N ASN A 420 48.14 -31.32 -37.64
CA ASN A 420 46.87 -30.94 -38.26
C ASN A 420 45.57 -31.43 -37.57
N THR A 421 44.46 -30.84 -38.04
CA THR A 421 43.12 -31.46 -38.25
C THR A 421 42.23 -31.69 -37.00
N PRO A 422 40.88 -31.55 -37.14
CA PRO A 422 40.33 -30.24 -36.79
C PRO A 422 39.11 -30.30 -35.85
N SER A 423 38.67 -29.10 -35.46
CA SER A 423 37.41 -28.79 -34.78
C SER A 423 36.22 -29.68 -35.13
N ASP A 424 35.47 -30.05 -34.10
CA ASP A 424 34.06 -29.65 -34.06
C ASP A 424 33.93 -28.53 -33.00
N SER A 425 33.10 -27.52 -33.25
CA SER A 425 33.12 -26.28 -32.45
C SER A 425 31.85 -25.45 -32.64
N ASN A 426 31.02 -25.35 -31.59
CA ASN A 426 30.07 -24.23 -31.41
C ASN A 426 29.52 -24.08 -29.97
N GLU A 427 30.33 -24.33 -28.94
CA GLU A 427 30.07 -23.79 -27.59
C GLU A 427 30.79 -22.43 -27.41
N LEU A 428 30.10 -21.34 -27.73
CA LEU A 428 30.49 -19.95 -27.45
C LEU A 428 29.20 -19.09 -27.34
N LYS A 429 29.07 -18.07 -26.49
CA LYS A 429 29.75 -17.67 -25.24
C LYS A 429 28.93 -16.49 -24.66
N PRO A 430 28.69 -16.37 -23.34
CA PRO A 430 28.41 -15.08 -22.73
C PRO A 430 29.69 -14.24 -22.77
N ASN A 431 29.62 -13.03 -23.32
CA ASN A 431 30.78 -12.14 -23.44
C ASN A 431 30.79 -11.12 -22.30
N VAL A 432 31.93 -10.94 -21.63
CA VAL A 432 32.16 -9.88 -20.65
C VAL A 432 33.32 -9.04 -21.16
N SER A 433 33.23 -7.72 -21.02
CA SER A 433 34.32 -6.78 -21.30
C SER A 433 34.68 -6.04 -20.01
N ASP A 434 35.94 -6.09 -19.63
CA ASP A 434 36.46 -5.40 -18.45
C ASP A 434 36.41 -3.87 -18.59
N ASN A 435 36.20 -3.15 -17.49
CA ASN A 435 37.20 -2.18 -17.02
C ASN A 435 36.98 -1.74 -15.55
N SER A 436 38.04 -1.17 -14.97
CA SER A 436 38.11 -0.43 -13.70
C SER A 436 37.74 -1.19 -12.43
N GLY A 437 38.70 -1.28 -11.50
CA GLY A 437 38.50 -1.88 -10.20
C GLY A 437 39.21 -1.11 -9.08
N GLN A 438 38.82 -1.40 -7.85
CA GLN A 438 39.55 -1.08 -6.63
C GLN A 438 39.38 -2.24 -5.64
N THR A 439 40.48 -2.65 -5.00
CA THR A 439 40.50 -3.82 -4.12
C THR A 439 39.95 -3.51 -2.74
N LEU A 440 38.88 -4.19 -2.33
CA LEU A 440 38.37 -4.20 -0.95
C LEU A 440 38.75 -5.53 -0.27
N PRO A 441 39.15 -5.52 1.01
CA PRO A 441 39.53 -6.74 1.74
C PRO A 441 38.32 -7.58 2.17
N PRO A 442 38.49 -8.90 2.39
CA PRO A 442 37.41 -9.80 2.77
C PRO A 442 36.94 -9.59 4.23
N PRO A 443 35.66 -9.86 4.54
CA PRO A 443 35.11 -9.71 5.89
C PRO A 443 35.63 -10.79 6.85
N GLN A 444 35.94 -10.39 8.08
CA GLN A 444 36.31 -11.31 9.16
C GLN A 444 35.10 -11.73 10.00
N GLN A 445 35.04 -13.01 10.35
CA GLN A 445 34.22 -13.53 11.44
C GLN A 445 34.99 -13.42 12.77
N VAL A 446 34.36 -13.00 13.86
CA VAL A 446 34.66 -13.41 15.26
C VAL A 446 33.42 -13.10 16.14
N ASN A 447 33.10 -13.97 17.09
CA ASN A 447 32.24 -13.70 18.24
C ASN A 447 33.12 -13.46 19.48
N GLU A 448 32.90 -12.39 20.27
CA GLU A 448 33.41 -12.29 21.65
C GLU A 448 32.65 -11.25 22.49
N ILE A 449 32.71 -11.32 23.83
CA ILE A 449 31.73 -10.71 24.76
C ILE A 449 32.41 -10.07 26.01
N GLN A 450 31.90 -8.88 26.41
CA GLN A 450 32.20 -8.12 27.66
C GLN A 450 33.64 -7.57 27.83
N PRO A 451 33.88 -6.62 28.76
CA PRO A 451 32.97 -5.71 29.49
C PRO A 451 33.17 -4.22 29.13
N GLY A 452 32.31 -3.32 29.65
CA GLY A 452 32.34 -1.88 29.31
C GLY A 452 32.73 -0.95 30.46
N GLN A 453 32.90 0.35 30.14
CA GLN A 453 33.06 1.44 31.10
C GLN A 453 32.43 2.75 30.58
N ALA A 454 32.21 3.72 31.47
CA ALA A 454 31.41 4.92 31.20
C ALA A 454 32.20 6.12 30.63
N SER A 455 31.50 7.13 30.14
CA SER A 455 32.06 8.44 29.79
C SER A 455 31.04 9.56 30.03
N GLN A 456 31.50 10.70 30.56
CA GLN A 456 30.69 11.90 30.82
C GLN A 456 30.80 12.92 29.66
N PRO A 457 29.86 13.87 29.53
CA PRO A 457 29.88 14.90 28.48
C PRO A 457 30.87 16.04 28.76
N ALA A 458 31.15 16.85 27.74
CA ALA A 458 32.14 17.95 27.77
C ALA A 458 31.54 19.34 28.02
N ASP A 459 32.42 20.28 28.44
CA ASP A 459 32.11 21.64 28.90
C ASP A 459 31.79 22.67 27.82
N ALA A 460 31.14 23.77 28.26
CA ALA A 460 31.38 25.12 27.75
C ALA A 460 31.24 26.17 28.86
N GLN A 461 32.33 26.90 29.17
CA GLN A 461 32.33 28.10 30.03
C GLN A 461 32.02 29.35 29.17
N ALA A 462 31.85 30.59 29.66
CA ALA A 462 32.15 31.19 30.97
C ALA A 462 31.29 32.45 31.23
N GLY A 463 31.38 33.02 32.45
CA GLY A 463 31.07 34.42 32.73
C GLY A 463 30.06 34.68 33.85
N ALA A 464 30.51 35.23 34.98
CA ALA A 464 29.65 35.64 36.10
C ALA A 464 30.27 36.76 36.95
N LYS A 465 29.44 37.71 37.42
CA LYS A 465 29.48 38.37 38.75
C LYS A 465 28.19 39.21 38.97
N PRO A 466 27.85 39.66 40.21
CA PRO A 466 26.46 39.68 40.68
C PRO A 466 25.92 41.08 41.10
N GLY A 467 24.64 41.13 41.52
CA GLY A 467 24.05 42.29 42.21
C GLY A 467 22.56 42.15 42.61
N ASP A 468 22.34 41.74 43.86
CA ASP A 468 21.22 42.04 44.79
C ASP A 468 19.73 42.22 44.39
N SER A 469 18.90 41.53 45.19
CA SER A 469 17.62 41.99 45.78
C SER A 469 16.37 42.24 44.89
N ALA A 470 15.44 41.28 44.97
CA ALA A 470 14.01 41.55 45.23
C ALA A 470 13.38 40.31 45.90
N SER A 471 12.67 40.47 47.03
CA SER A 471 12.15 39.36 47.83
C SER A 471 10.64 39.43 48.03
N SER A 472 9.96 38.29 47.85
CA SER A 472 8.69 37.85 48.47
C SER A 472 8.23 36.57 47.74
N SER A 473 8.28 35.38 48.34
CA SER A 473 7.30 34.85 49.31
C SER A 473 5.86 34.82 48.76
N SER A 474 5.11 33.72 48.69
CA SER A 474 5.31 32.28 48.85
C SER A 474 3.91 31.69 49.03
N THR A 475 3.63 30.54 48.43
CA THR A 475 2.77 29.50 49.05
C THR A 475 1.34 29.90 49.46
N GLN A 476 0.38 29.62 48.56
CA GLN A 476 -0.59 28.54 48.76
C GLN A 476 -1.26 28.43 50.17
N GLN A 477 -2.61 28.51 50.24
CA GLN A 477 -3.49 27.34 50.42
C GLN A 477 -4.88 27.69 51.01
N LYS A 478 -5.93 27.38 50.22
CA LYS A 478 -7.24 26.80 50.64
C LYS A 478 -8.31 27.62 51.40
N ASP A 479 -9.50 27.01 51.36
CA ASP A 479 -10.69 27.09 52.24
C ASP A 479 -11.44 28.45 52.29
N ASP A 480 -12.78 28.52 52.27
CA ASP A 480 -13.79 27.48 51.98
C ASP A 480 -15.16 28.12 51.59
N ASP A 481 -16.13 27.24 51.28
CA ASP A 481 -17.59 27.37 51.48
C ASP A 481 -18.55 28.21 50.58
N GLU A 482 -19.71 27.55 50.36
CA GLU A 482 -21.12 28.02 50.36
C GLU A 482 -21.64 29.17 49.44
N THR A 483 -22.56 28.76 48.55
CA THR A 483 -23.72 29.53 48.02
C THR A 483 -23.43 30.72 47.08
N ILE A 484 -24.10 30.86 45.94
CA ILE A 484 -25.49 31.37 45.86
C ILE A 484 -26.18 30.89 44.57
N SER A 485 -27.43 30.47 44.70
CA SER A 485 -28.34 30.25 43.56
C SER A 485 -29.00 31.56 43.13
N SER A 486 -28.93 31.89 41.83
CA SER A 486 -30.07 32.57 41.20
C SER A 486 -30.18 32.28 39.70
N SER A 487 -31.39 31.94 39.26
CA SER A 487 -31.72 31.79 37.85
C SER A 487 -32.31 33.09 37.29
N LYS A 488 -32.10 33.38 36.00
CA LYS A 488 -32.89 34.40 35.28
C LYS A 488 -33.02 34.10 33.80
N LYS A 489 -34.21 33.60 33.41
CA LYS A 489 -34.65 33.45 32.01
C LYS A 489 -34.88 34.83 31.38
N LYS A 490 -34.52 35.02 30.10
CA LYS A 490 -35.13 36.03 29.22
C LYS A 490 -35.61 35.39 27.92
N LYS A 491 -36.66 35.96 27.32
CA LYS A 491 -37.41 35.38 26.18
C LYS A 491 -37.00 35.95 24.81
N LYS A 492 -37.35 35.19 23.78
CA LYS A 492 -37.16 35.41 22.34
C LYS A 492 -37.55 36.81 21.81
N LYS A 493 -36.72 37.33 20.89
CA LYS A 493 -37.04 38.01 19.61
C LYS A 493 -35.96 37.53 18.61
N GLY A 494 -36.17 37.40 17.31
CA GLY A 494 -37.36 37.50 16.44
C GLY A 494 -36.91 37.20 14.98
N LEU A 495 -37.77 36.63 14.13
CA LEU A 495 -37.39 36.19 12.77
C LEU A 495 -36.98 37.36 11.84
N LYS A 496 -35.97 37.14 11.00
CA LYS A 496 -35.89 37.65 9.62
C LYS A 496 -35.39 36.55 8.67
N LYS A 497 -35.72 36.69 7.38
CA LYS A 497 -35.58 35.66 6.34
C LYS A 497 -34.32 35.86 5.47
N ILE A 498 -33.76 34.73 5.03
CA ILE A 498 -33.37 34.38 3.64
C ILE A 498 -32.77 35.49 2.75
N VAL A 499 -31.53 35.27 2.31
CA VAL A 499 -31.09 35.41 0.90
C VAL A 499 -30.14 34.24 0.60
N PRO A 500 -30.32 33.48 -0.48
CA PRO A 500 -29.33 32.52 -0.98
C PRO A 500 -28.55 33.08 -2.19
N PHE A 501 -27.30 32.64 -2.34
CA PHE A 501 -26.54 32.59 -3.58
C PHE A 501 -25.63 31.35 -3.51
#